data_AF-A0A645CMH8-F1
#
_entry.id   AF-A0A645CMH8-F1
#
_cell.length_a   1.000
_cell.length_b   1.000
_cell.length_c   1.000
_cell.angle_alpha   90.00
_cell.angle_beta   90.00
_cell.angle_gamma   90.00
#
_symmetry.space_group_name_H-M   'P 1'
#
loop_
_entity.id
_entity.type
_entity.pdbx_description
1 polymer ?
#
loop_
_entity_poly.entity_id
_entity_poly.type
_entity_poly.pdbx_seq_one_letter_code
_entity_poly.pdbx_strand_id
1 'polypeptide(L)'
;MADRGQISGGLVDGPLALDVAVDPESVKIKKLVSPVAGDADCLVFPNIESGNVFFKAATKLAKGELAAVVMGAKCPAILTSRGDSAATKTYSIALACLIAK
;
A
#
# COMPACT_ATOMS: atom_id res chain seq x y z
N MET A 1 14.32 8.55 -0.46
CA MET A 1 13.51 9.22 -1.50
C MET A 1 12.97 10.54 -0.99
N ALA A 2 12.38 10.55 0.21
CA ALA A 2 12.01 11.77 0.92
C ALA A 2 13.22 12.64 1.33
N ASP A 3 14.30 12.06 1.86
CA ASP A 3 15.51 12.83 2.23
C ASP A 3 16.17 13.54 1.03
N ARG A 4 15.92 13.05 -0.19
CA ARG A 4 16.39 13.66 -1.44
C ARG A 4 15.41 14.68 -2.02
N GLY A 5 14.29 14.96 -1.35
CA GLY A 5 13.25 15.88 -1.78
C GLY A 5 12.41 15.43 -2.98
N GLN A 6 12.52 14.17 -3.41
CA GLN A 6 11.80 13.67 -4.60
C GLN A 6 10.33 13.35 -4.31
N ILE A 7 10.02 12.99 -3.06
CA ILE A 7 8.66 12.85 -2.55
C ILE A 7 8.43 14.06 -1.66
N SER A 8 7.38 14.82 -1.95
CA SER A 8 6.95 15.98 -1.18
C SER A 8 5.47 15.85 -0.84
N GLY A 9 5.03 16.54 0.22
CA GLY A 9 3.62 16.55 0.64
C GLY A 9 3.20 15.40 1.58
N GLY A 10 4.15 14.62 2.11
CA GLY A 10 3.86 13.56 3.07
C GLY A 10 5.06 13.25 3.98
N LEU A 11 4.77 12.62 5.11
CA LEU A 11 5.76 12.05 6.02
C LEU A 11 6.20 10.69 5.46
N VAL A 12 7.50 10.43 5.44
CA VAL A 12 8.06 9.18 4.92
C VAL A 12 9.20 8.77 5.82
N ASP A 13 9.20 7.52 6.25
CA ASP A 13 10.29 6.93 7.01
C ASP A 13 10.45 5.44 6.66
N GLY A 14 11.61 4.89 6.95
CA GLY A 14 11.95 3.51 6.68
C GLY A 14 13.45 3.23 6.83
N PRO A 15 13.86 1.95 6.90
CA PRO A 15 13.03 0.76 6.75
C PRO A 15 12.23 0.43 8.02
N LEU A 16 10.96 0.04 7.84
CA LEU A 16 10.08 -0.42 8.90
C LEU A 16 9.57 -1.83 8.58
N ALA A 17 9.53 -2.69 9.60
CA ALA A 17 8.83 -3.97 9.49
C ALA A 17 7.31 -3.72 9.53
N LEU A 18 6.53 -4.67 9.02
CA LEU A 18 5.08 -4.51 8.88
C LEU A 18 4.39 -4.21 10.22
N ASP A 19 4.79 -4.90 11.29
CA ASP A 19 4.20 -4.72 12.62
C ASP A 19 4.38 -3.29 13.13
N VAL A 20 5.60 -2.75 13.09
CA VAL A 20 5.85 -1.36 13.51
C VAL A 20 5.34 -0.32 12.52
N ALA A 21 4.96 -0.70 11.31
CA ALA A 21 4.35 0.22 10.36
C ALA A 21 2.85 0.45 10.67
N VAL A 22 2.13 -0.55 11.21
CA VAL A 22 0.66 -0.51 11.33
C VAL A 22 0.11 -0.77 12.74
N ASP A 23 0.96 -1.13 13.71
CA ASP A 23 0.53 -1.41 15.08
C ASP A 23 1.27 -0.51 16.10
N PRO A 24 0.55 0.46 16.72
CA PRO A 24 1.12 1.34 17.73
C PRO A 24 1.64 0.60 18.98
N GLU A 25 1.11 -0.58 19.31
CA GLU A 25 1.58 -1.36 20.47
C GLU A 25 2.97 -1.91 20.21
N SER A 26 3.20 -2.49 19.03
CA SER A 26 4.52 -2.94 18.58
C SER A 26 5.57 -1.82 18.61
N VAL A 27 5.18 -0.60 18.23
CA VAL A 27 6.06 0.59 18.30
C VAL A 27 6.46 0.90 19.73
N LYS A 28 5.50 0.90 20.67
CA LYS A 28 5.75 1.15 22.09
C LYS A 28 6.67 0.09 22.70
N ILE A 29 6.42 -1.19 22.42
CA ILE A 29 7.22 -2.31 22.93
C ILE A 29 8.67 -2.20 22.45
N LYS A 30 8.87 -1.88 21.16
CA LYS A 30 10.19 -1.77 20.55
C LYS A 30 10.86 -0.41 20.74
N LYS A 31 10.18 0.54 21.39
CA LYS A 31 10.65 1.92 21.64
C LYS A 31 11.11 2.62 20.37
N LEU A 32 10.40 2.38 19.27
CA LEU A 32 10.73 2.96 17.97
C LEU A 32 10.15 4.38 17.87
N VAL A 33 10.96 5.31 17.37
CA VAL A 33 10.56 6.70 17.17
C VAL A 33 10.62 6.99 15.68
N SER A 34 9.47 7.27 15.09
CA SER A 34 9.31 7.53 13.67
C SER A 34 8.02 8.33 13.45
N PRO A 35 7.99 9.27 12.49
CA PRO A 35 6.80 10.07 12.21
C PRO A 35 5.64 9.28 11.58
N VAL A 36 5.86 8.04 11.14
CA VAL A 36 4.84 7.20 10.46
C VAL A 36 4.62 5.83 11.12
N ALA A 37 5.42 5.49 12.14
CA ALA A 37 5.33 4.16 12.75
C ALA A 37 4.05 3.98 13.56
N GLY A 38 3.42 2.81 13.38
CA GLY A 38 2.19 2.40 14.03
C GLY A 38 0.92 2.95 13.37
N ASP A 39 1.04 3.84 12.39
CA ASP A 39 -0.09 4.51 11.74
C ASP A 39 0.24 4.88 10.27
N ALA A 40 0.89 3.97 9.54
CA ALA A 40 1.26 4.23 8.15
C ALA A 40 0.06 4.07 7.20
N ASP A 41 -0.29 5.14 6.48
CA ASP A 41 -1.30 5.11 5.42
C ASP A 41 -0.84 4.36 4.16
N CYS A 42 0.47 4.33 3.91
CA CYS A 42 1.05 3.79 2.69
C CYS A 42 2.29 2.93 2.98
N LEU A 43 2.33 1.74 2.36
CA LEU A 43 3.45 0.81 2.45
C LEU A 43 4.15 0.70 1.09
N VAL A 44 5.46 0.98 1.07
CA VAL A 44 6.31 0.77 -0.10
C VAL A 44 7.13 -0.50 0.11
N PHE A 45 6.85 -1.51 -0.70
CA PHE A 45 7.52 -2.81 -0.60
C PHE A 45 8.93 -2.77 -1.20
N PRO A 46 9.90 -3.51 -0.62
CA PRO A 46 11.28 -3.53 -1.11
C PRO A 46 11.42 -4.22 -2.48
N ASN A 47 10.47 -5.08 -2.86
CA ASN A 47 10.45 -5.80 -4.13
C ASN A 47 9.04 -6.30 -4.48
N ILE A 48 8.88 -6.85 -5.69
CA ILE A 48 7.59 -7.32 -6.20
C ILE A 48 7.09 -8.56 -5.44
N GLU A 49 7.99 -9.41 -4.99
CA GLU A 49 7.68 -10.66 -4.30
C GLU A 49 7.00 -10.36 -2.96
N SER A 50 7.59 -9.48 -2.14
CA SER A 50 7.02 -9.07 -0.85
C SER A 50 5.66 -8.38 -1.01
N GLY A 51 5.53 -7.48 -1.99
CA GLY A 51 4.25 -6.84 -2.31
C GLY A 51 3.18 -7.83 -2.76
N ASN A 52 3.52 -8.79 -3.62
CA ASN A 52 2.57 -9.80 -4.11
C ASN A 52 2.13 -10.77 -3.00
N VAL A 53 3.06 -11.18 -2.14
CA VAL A 53 2.76 -12.03 -0.98
C VAL A 53 1.83 -11.29 -0.02
N PHE A 54 2.13 -10.04 0.32
CA PHE A 54 1.27 -9.23 1.19
C PHE A 54 -0.13 -9.06 0.60
N PHE A 55 -0.22 -8.69 -0.68
CA PHE A 55 -1.47 -8.53 -1.41
C PHE A 55 -2.33 -9.81 -1.37
N LYS A 56 -1.74 -10.99 -1.60
CA LYS A 56 -2.46 -12.26 -1.55
C LYS A 56 -2.83 -12.66 -0.13
N ALA A 57 -1.98 -12.40 0.86
CA ALA A 57 -2.27 -12.68 2.26
C ALA A 57 -3.45 -11.83 2.76
N ALA A 58 -3.45 -10.54 2.47
CA ALA A 58 -4.53 -9.63 2.85
C ALA A 58 -5.88 -10.10 2.28
N THR A 59 -5.90 -10.58 1.04
CA THR A 59 -7.15 -10.94 0.35
C THR A 59 -7.62 -12.36 0.63
N LYS A 60 -6.70 -13.33 0.72
CA LYS A 60 -7.04 -14.75 0.90
C LYS A 60 -7.11 -15.17 2.36
N LEU A 61 -6.28 -14.59 3.23
CA LEU A 61 -6.24 -14.94 4.65
C LEU A 61 -7.08 -13.97 5.48
N ALA A 62 -6.87 -12.66 5.29
CA ALA A 62 -7.59 -11.63 6.05
C ALA A 62 -8.95 -11.25 5.43
N LYS A 63 -9.31 -11.83 4.27
CA LYS A 63 -10.56 -11.54 3.53
C LYS A 63 -10.75 -10.05 3.23
N GLY A 64 -9.65 -9.30 3.12
CA GLY A 64 -9.65 -7.89 2.80
C GLY A 64 -10.15 -7.64 1.38
N GLU A 65 -10.91 -6.57 1.21
CA GLU A 65 -11.29 -6.05 -0.09
C GLU A 65 -10.18 -5.17 -0.66
N LEU A 66 -10.10 -5.09 -1.99
CA LEU A 66 -9.01 -4.39 -2.65
C LEU A 66 -9.47 -3.70 -3.93
N ALA A 67 -8.75 -2.63 -4.27
CA ALA A 67 -8.71 -2.02 -5.59
C ALA A 67 -7.25 -1.92 -6.05
N ALA A 68 -7.00 -2.07 -7.35
CA ALA A 68 -5.65 -1.96 -7.90
C ALA A 68 -5.65 -1.18 -9.22
N VAL A 69 -4.65 -0.34 -9.40
CA VAL A 69 -4.46 0.47 -10.60
C VAL A 69 -2.97 0.69 -10.85
N VAL A 70 -2.60 0.76 -12.13
CA VAL A 70 -1.25 1.12 -12.57
C VAL A 70 -1.18 2.63 -12.72
N MET A 71 -0.17 3.22 -12.07
CA MET A 71 0.11 4.66 -12.06
C MET A 71 1.42 4.97 -12.78
N GLY A 72 1.60 6.24 -13.18
CA GLY A 72 2.81 6.75 -13.83
C GLY A 72 2.72 6.93 -15.35
N ALA A 73 1.65 6.43 -15.98
CA ALA A 73 1.32 6.72 -17.38
C ALA A 73 0.50 8.01 -17.52
N LYS A 74 0.12 8.37 -18.76
CA LYS A 74 -0.74 9.56 -19.04
C LYS A 74 -2.16 9.43 -18.48
N CYS A 75 -2.64 8.22 -18.27
CA CYS A 75 -3.94 7.90 -17.69
C CYS A 75 -3.81 6.64 -16.83
N PRO A 76 -4.70 6.43 -15.84
CA PRO A 76 -4.71 5.21 -15.03
C PRO A 76 -5.07 4.00 -15.90
N ALA A 77 -4.39 2.88 -15.66
CA ALA A 77 -4.68 1.62 -16.32
C ALA A 77 -5.01 0.53 -15.30
N ILE A 78 -6.04 -0.26 -15.57
CA ILE A 78 -6.49 -1.32 -14.66
C ILE A 78 -5.89 -2.66 -15.12
N LEU A 79 -5.18 -3.33 -14.23
CA LEU A 79 -4.61 -4.66 -14.46
C LEU A 79 -5.09 -5.62 -13.36
N THR A 80 -6.20 -6.32 -13.62
CA THR A 80 -6.75 -7.30 -12.68
C THR A 80 -6.20 -8.69 -12.95
N SER A 81 -6.06 -9.48 -11.89
CA SER A 81 -5.78 -10.91 -12.01
C SER A 81 -7.01 -11.67 -12.47
N ARG A 82 -6.80 -12.76 -13.22
CA ARG A 82 -7.88 -13.71 -13.57
C ARG A 82 -8.58 -14.27 -12.33
N GLY A 83 -7.87 -14.35 -11.21
CA GLY A 83 -8.38 -14.86 -9.93
C GLY A 83 -9.09 -13.81 -9.05
N ASP A 84 -9.26 -12.57 -9.52
CA ASP A 84 -9.90 -11.51 -8.74
C ASP A 84 -11.43 -11.61 -8.80
N SER A 85 -12.07 -11.22 -7.69
CA SER A 85 -13.53 -11.19 -7.55
C SER A 85 -14.16 -10.10 -8.43
N ALA A 86 -15.46 -10.21 -8.69
CA ALA A 86 -16.20 -9.13 -9.37
C ALA A 86 -16.11 -7.80 -8.61
N ALA A 87 -16.19 -7.83 -7.27
CA ALA A 87 -16.07 -6.65 -6.43
C ALA A 87 -14.70 -5.97 -6.58
N THR A 88 -13.60 -6.74 -6.54
CA THR A 88 -12.24 -6.21 -6.76
C THR A 88 -12.10 -5.50 -8.10
N LYS A 89 -12.69 -6.06 -9.17
CA LYS A 89 -12.67 -5.43 -10.50
C LYS A 89 -13.46 -4.12 -10.49
N THR A 90 -14.66 -4.12 -9.88
CA THR A 90 -15.49 -2.91 -9.74
C THR A 90 -14.79 -1.82 -8.93
N TYR A 91 -14.19 -2.15 -7.79
CA TYR A 91 -13.44 -1.18 -6.98
C TYR A 91 -12.23 -0.62 -7.70
N SER A 92 -11.55 -1.45 -8.50
CA SER A 92 -10.43 -0.99 -9.35
C SER A 92 -10.89 0.00 -10.42
N ILE A 93 -12.07 -0.21 -11.02
CA ILE A 93 -12.69 0.75 -11.95
C ILE A 93 -13.05 2.05 -11.23
N ALA A 94 -13.72 1.96 -10.08
CA ALA A 94 -14.10 3.13 -9.29
C ALA A 94 -12.86 3.95 -8.88
N LEU A 95 -11.80 3.28 -8.43
CA LEU A 95 -10.53 3.92 -8.09
C LEU A 95 -9.92 4.63 -9.31
N ALA A 96 -9.89 3.96 -10.47
CA ALA A 96 -9.38 4.56 -11.71
C ALA A 96 -10.19 5.81 -12.12
N CYS A 97 -11.51 5.82 -11.94
CA CYS A 97 -12.35 6.99 -12.20
C CYS A 97 -12.07 8.14 -11.22
N LEU A 98 -11.82 7.86 -9.94
CA LEU A 98 -11.53 8.88 -8.93
C LEU A 98 -10.19 9.58 -9.15
N ILE A 99 -9.20 8.85 -9.68
CA ILE A 99 -7.84 9.38 -9.92
C ILE A 99 -7.65 9.92 -11.33
N ALA A 100 -8.51 9.55 -12.28
CA ALA A 100 -8.51 10.12 -13.62
C ALA A 100 -8.88 11.61 -13.52
N LYS A 101 -7.99 12.48 -13.99
CA LYS A 101 -8.19 13.92 -14.12
C LYS A 101 -8.36 14.29 -15.58
#